data_AF-A0AA45GAC9-F1
#
_entry.id   AF-A0AA45GAC9-F1
#
_cell.length_a   1.000
_cell.length_b   1.000
_cell.length_c   1.000
_cell.angle_alpha   90.00
_cell.angle_beta   90.00
_cell.angle_gamma   90.00
#
_symmetry.space_group_name_H-M   'P 1'
#
loop_
_entity.id
_entity.type
_entity.pdbx_description
1 polymer ?
#
loop_
_entity_poly.entity_id
_entity_poly.type
_entity_poly.pdbx_seq_one_letter_code
_entity_poly.pdbx_strand_id
1 'polypeptide(L)'
;MSLIQYDFAALDTLTGDLNRNFARLEQLSGQLRTQVNALATHWQSAQGAQAYQDAQHHWDRVFDESRTRLNNLSSAVTKASSTMGNTDMRVGRTFAV
;
A
#
# COMPACT_ATOMS: atom_id res chain seq x y z
N MET A 1 -20.21 -16.93 -23.41
CA MET A 1 -20.12 -16.80 -21.94
C MET A 1 -18.83 -16.06 -21.65
N SER A 2 -18.88 -14.76 -21.39
CA SER A 2 -17.68 -13.95 -21.19
C SER A 2 -17.09 -14.32 -19.84
N LEU A 3 -15.98 -15.06 -19.85
CA LEU A 3 -15.17 -15.27 -18.66
C LEU A 3 -14.82 -13.85 -18.17
N ILE A 4 -15.24 -13.50 -16.95
CA ILE A 4 -14.76 -12.27 -16.33
C ILE A 4 -13.25 -12.47 -16.16
N GLN A 5 -12.47 -11.95 -17.11
CA GLN A 5 -11.03 -12.10 -17.16
C GLN A 5 -10.44 -11.10 -16.16
N TYR A 6 -10.50 -11.44 -14.88
CA TYR A 6 -9.72 -10.73 -13.87
C TYR A 6 -8.26 -11.14 -14.06
N ASP A 7 -7.43 -10.17 -14.45
CA ASP A 7 -5.99 -10.37 -14.59
C ASP A 7 -5.33 -10.39 -13.20
N PHE A 8 -5.53 -11.50 -12.47
CA PHE A 8 -5.02 -11.69 -11.11
C PHE A 8 -3.50 -11.58 -11.05
N ALA A 9 -2.80 -11.98 -12.11
CA ALA A 9 -1.37 -11.80 -12.24
C ALA A 9 -0.99 -10.30 -12.28
N ALA A 10 -1.74 -9.49 -13.01
CA ALA A 10 -1.56 -8.04 -13.01
C ALA A 10 -1.88 -7.42 -11.64
N LEU A 11 -2.92 -7.89 -10.93
CA LEU A 11 -3.26 -7.40 -9.59
C LEU A 11 -2.24 -7.78 -8.52
N ASP A 12 -1.68 -8.99 -8.59
CA ASP A 12 -0.62 -9.45 -7.70
C ASP A 12 0.67 -8.66 -7.94
N THR A 13 1.03 -8.46 -9.22
CA THR A 13 2.15 -7.61 -9.64
C THR A 13 1.98 -6.18 -9.13
N LEU A 14 0.81 -5.58 -9.36
CA LEU A 14 0.47 -4.24 -8.89
C LEU A 14 0.60 -4.13 -7.37
N THR A 15 0.09 -5.10 -6.63
CA THR A 15 0.18 -5.12 -5.16
C THR A 15 1.63 -5.21 -4.69
N GLY A 16 2.45 -6.04 -5.34
CA GLY A 16 3.88 -6.15 -5.06
C GLY A 16 4.66 -4.87 -5.40
N ASP A 17 4.35 -4.22 -6.53
CA ASP A 17 4.92 -2.94 -6.92
C ASP A 17 4.54 -1.84 -5.93
N LEU A 18 3.27 -1.78 -5.54
CA LEU A 18 2.78 -0.81 -4.57
C LEU A 18 3.49 -0.99 -3.22
N ASN A 19 3.59 -2.23 -2.71
CA ASN A 19 4.33 -2.50 -1.47
C ASN A 19 5.79 -2.01 -1.53
N ARG A 20 6.48 -2.22 -2.65
CA ARG A 20 7.85 -1.69 -2.86
C ARG A 20 7.89 -0.17 -2.88
N ASN A 21 6.93 0.48 -3.56
CA ASN A 21 6.82 1.93 -3.59
C ASN A 21 6.55 2.52 -2.19
N PHE A 22 5.71 1.88 -1.39
CA PHE A 22 5.45 2.28 0.01
C PHE A 22 6.70 2.16 0.88
N ALA A 23 7.44 1.06 0.78
CA ALA A 23 8.71 0.90 1.51
C ALA A 23 9.71 1.99 1.14
N ARG A 24 9.78 2.35 -0.15
CA ARG A 24 10.64 3.45 -0.62
C ARG A 24 10.18 4.82 -0.09
N LEU A 25 8.87 5.07 -0.07
CA LEU A 25 8.29 6.30 0.50
C LEU A 25 8.57 6.41 2.01
N GLU A 26 8.49 5.31 2.75
CA GLU A 26 8.83 5.26 4.17
C GLU A 26 10.31 5.63 4.40
N GLN A 27 11.22 5.06 3.60
CA GLN A 27 12.64 5.41 3.67
C GLN A 27 12.90 6.88 3.36
N LEU A 28 12.26 7.43 2.32
CA LEU A 28 12.38 8.85 1.95
C LEU A 28 11.82 9.76 3.06
N SER A 29 10.69 9.41 3.66
CA SER A 29 10.13 10.15 4.79
C SER A 29 11.08 10.14 6.00
N GLY A 30 11.66 8.98 6.32
CA GLY A 30 12.65 8.85 7.39
C GLY A 30 13.90 9.69 7.15
N GLN A 31 14.39 9.73 5.90
CA GLN A 31 15.51 10.58 5.50
C GLN A 31 15.16 12.06 5.64
N LEU A 32 13.98 12.47 5.15
CA LEU A 32 13.51 13.85 5.25
C LEU A 32 13.39 14.28 6.72
N ARG A 33 12.79 13.45 7.58
CA ARG A 33 12.65 13.71 9.01
C ARG A 33 14.02 13.89 9.68
N THR A 34 15.00 13.08 9.31
CA THR A 34 16.37 13.18 9.84
C THR A 34 17.02 14.51 9.42
N GLN A 35 16.90 14.88 8.14
CA GLN A 35 17.44 16.14 7.63
C GLN A 35 16.76 17.34 8.30
N VAL A 36 15.44 17.31 8.45
CA VAL A 36 14.70 18.40 9.08
C VAL A 36 15.04 18.51 10.56
N ASN A 37 15.16 17.40 11.30
CA ASN A 37 15.60 17.45 12.69
C ASN A 37 17.00 18.06 12.86
N ALA A 38 17.92 17.79 11.92
CA ALA A 38 19.23 18.44 11.92
C ALA A 38 19.12 19.96 11.72
N LEU A 39 18.25 20.39 10.79
CA LEU A 39 17.97 21.80 10.49
C LEU A 39 17.13 22.49 11.56
N ALA A 40 16.36 21.75 12.36
CA ALA A 40 15.49 22.28 13.39
C ALA A 40 16.27 23.04 14.47
N THR A 41 17.52 22.65 14.72
CA THR A 41 18.46 23.37 15.60
C THR A 41 18.68 24.83 15.16
N HIS A 42 18.46 25.14 13.88
CA HIS A 42 18.63 26.48 13.30
C HIS A 42 17.29 27.21 13.06
N TRP A 43 16.16 26.62 13.46
CA TRP A 43 14.85 27.27 13.29
C TRP A 43 14.72 28.45 14.24
N GLN A 44 14.85 29.66 13.69
CA GLN A 44 14.68 30.91 14.43
C GLN A 44 13.21 31.23 14.75
N SER A 45 12.26 30.57 14.07
CA SER A 45 10.83 30.78 14.27
C SER A 45 10.14 29.52 14.80
N ALA A 46 9.61 29.62 16.03
CA ALA A 46 8.79 28.56 16.64
C ALA A 46 7.55 28.22 15.80
N GLN A 47 7.01 29.17 15.03
CA GLN A 47 5.86 28.96 14.16
C GLN A 47 6.20 28.09 12.94
N GLY A 48 7.40 28.24 12.37
CA GLY A 48 7.87 27.37 11.29
C GLY A 48 8.08 25.93 11.77
N ALA A 49 8.55 25.79 13.00
CA ALA A 49 8.72 24.49 13.62
C ALA A 49 7.40 23.74 13.81
N GLN A 50 6.39 24.46 14.31
CA GLN A 50 5.06 23.93 14.53
C GLN A 50 4.36 23.53 13.22
N ALA A 51 4.43 24.39 12.20
CA ALA A 51 3.86 24.11 10.88
C ALA A 51 4.49 22.86 10.23
N TYR A 52 5.79 22.64 10.42
CA TYR A 52 6.43 21.41 9.96
C TYR A 52 5.95 20.17 10.73
N GLN A 53 5.86 20.26 12.06
CA GLN A 53 5.35 19.15 12.88
C GLN A 53 3.93 18.75 12.45
N ASP A 54 3.05 19.74 12.21
CA ASP A 54 1.70 19.50 11.71
C ASP A 54 1.70 18.80 10.34
N ALA A 55 2.56 19.26 9.42
CA ALA A 55 2.72 18.64 8.11
C ALA A 55 3.26 17.20 8.20
N GLN A 56 4.19 16.94 9.13
CA GLN A 56 4.70 15.59 9.39
C GLN A 56 3.61 14.67 9.93
N HIS A 57 2.87 15.11 10.94
CA HIS A 57 1.74 14.33 11.48
C HIS A 57 0.68 14.05 10.43
N HIS A 58 0.39 15.02 9.55
CA HIS A 58 -0.53 14.81 8.44
C HIS A 58 0.01 13.76 7.44
N TRP A 59 1.28 13.86 7.07
CA TRP A 59 1.94 12.88 6.20
C TRP A 59 1.88 11.47 6.79
N ASP A 60 2.29 11.30 8.04
CA ASP A 60 2.30 10.00 8.73
C ASP A 60 0.89 9.38 8.76
N ARG A 61 -0.14 10.19 9.02
CA ARG A 61 -1.54 9.74 8.99
C ARG A 61 -1.96 9.24 7.61
N VAL A 62 -1.75 10.04 6.57
CA VAL A 62 -2.14 9.68 5.20
C VAL A 62 -1.38 8.46 4.72
N PHE A 63 -0.10 8.34 5.10
CA PHE A 63 0.73 7.20 4.80
C PHE A 63 0.18 5.92 5.43
N ASP A 64 -0.15 5.94 6.73
CA ASP A 64 -0.70 4.80 7.45
C ASP A 64 -2.09 4.38 6.94
N GLU A 65 -2.96 5.35 6.65
CA GLU A 65 -4.26 5.09 6.02
C GLU A 65 -4.11 4.41 4.66
N SER A 66 -3.14 4.89 3.85
CA SER A 66 -2.88 4.33 2.54
C SER A 66 -2.29 2.92 2.62
N ARG A 67 -1.38 2.68 3.58
CA ARG A 67 -0.84 1.34 3.89
C ARG A 67 -1.95 0.37 4.27
N THR A 68 -2.87 0.79 5.13
CA THR A 68 -4.03 0.00 5.56
C THR A 68 -4.94 -0.35 4.38
N ARG A 69 -5.27 0.64 3.53
CA ARG A 69 -6.07 0.40 2.31
C ARG A 69 -5.39 -0.59 1.37
N LEU A 70 -4.06 -0.51 1.25
CA LEU A 70 -3.30 -1.42 0.41
C LEU A 70 -3.29 -2.87 0.93
N ASN A 71 -3.12 -3.04 2.25
CA ASN A 71 -3.19 -4.34 2.89
C ASN A 71 -4.59 -4.98 2.73
N ASN A 72 -5.63 -4.17 2.82
CA ASN A 72 -7.01 -4.61 2.59
C ASN A 72 -7.22 -5.02 1.13
N LEU A 73 -6.71 -4.24 0.17
CA LEU A 73 -6.76 -4.57 -1.25
C LEU A 73 -6.01 -5.89 -1.53
N SER A 74 -4.78 -6.02 -1.02
CA SER A 74 -3.96 -7.24 -1.14
C SER A 74 -4.73 -8.46 -0.62
N SER A 75 -5.29 -8.37 0.58
CA SER A 75 -6.06 -9.45 1.21
C SER A 75 -7.30 -9.81 0.39
N ALA A 76 -7.99 -8.81 -0.16
CA ALA A 76 -9.17 -9.04 -1.02
C ALA A 76 -8.78 -9.74 -2.33
N VAL A 77 -7.67 -9.34 -2.96
CA VAL A 77 -7.15 -9.97 -4.19
C VAL A 77 -6.76 -11.43 -3.92
N THR A 78 -6.02 -11.71 -2.85
CA THR A 78 -5.66 -13.09 -2.46
C THR A 78 -6.89 -13.95 -2.18
N LYS A 79 -7.88 -13.40 -1.46
CA LYS A 79 -9.14 -14.11 -1.17
C LYS A 79 -9.94 -14.42 -2.44
N ALA A 80 -10.01 -13.46 -3.37
CA ALA A 80 -10.66 -13.65 -4.66
C ALA A 80 -9.98 -14.75 -5.49
N SER A 81 -8.65 -14.71 -5.58
CA SER A 81 -7.85 -15.73 -6.28
C SER A 81 -8.09 -17.14 -5.69
N SER A 82 -8.02 -17.30 -4.37
CA SER A 82 -8.27 -18.59 -3.71
C SER A 82 -9.70 -19.09 -3.90
N THR A 83 -10.71 -18.21 -3.82
CA THR A 83 -12.11 -18.59 -4.00
C THR A 83 -12.38 -19.06 -5.44
N MET A 84 -11.82 -18.37 -6.43
CA MET A 84 -11.98 -18.75 -7.84
C MET A 84 -11.20 -20.03 -8.18
N GLY A 85 -9.97 -20.18 -7.72
CA GLY A 85 -9.22 -21.44 -7.90
C GLY A 85 -9.96 -22.66 -7.33
N ASN A 86 -10.57 -22.50 -6.15
CA ASN A 86 -11.42 -23.55 -5.56
C ASN A 86 -12.69 -23.81 -6.37
N THR A 87 -13.28 -22.77 -6.96
CA THR A 87 -14.49 -22.90 -7.79
C THR A 87 -14.17 -23.59 -9.11
N ASP A 88 -13.11 -23.18 -9.81
CA ASP A 88 -12.66 -23.79 -11.06
C ASP A 88 -12.28 -25.26 -10.88
N MET A 89 -11.57 -25.60 -9.80
CA MET A 89 -11.27 -27.01 -9.49
C MET A 89 -12.53 -27.85 -9.26
N ARG A 90 -13.54 -27.29 -8.57
CA ARG A 90 -14.82 -27.99 -8.35
C ARG A 90 -15.59 -28.16 -9.66
N VAL A 91 -15.66 -27.11 -10.47
CA VAL A 91 -16.37 -27.10 -11.75
C VAL A 91 -15.69 -28.07 -12.74
N GLY A 92 -14.36 -28.02 -12.86
CA GLY A 92 -13.59 -28.93 -13.71
C GLY A 92 -13.77 -30.40 -13.34
N ARG A 93 -13.89 -30.73 -12.04
CA ARG A 93 -14.22 -32.09 -11.59
C ARG A 93 -15.63 -32.52 -11.99
N THR A 94 -16.59 -31.62 -12.00
CA THR A 94 -17.98 -31.92 -12.41
C THR A 94 -18.10 -32.19 -13.91
N PHE A 95 -17.25 -31.57 -14.74
CA PHE A 95 -17.22 -31.77 -16.19
C PHE A 95 -16.25 -32.85 -16.67
N ALA A 96 -15.46 -33.45 -15.77
CA ALA A 96 -14.55 -34.56 -16.07
C ALA A 96 -15.22 -35.95 -15.93
N VAL A 97 -16.54 -35.99 -15.78
CA VAL A 97 -17.41 -37.18 -15.81
C VAL A 97 -18.28 -37.11 -17.05
#